data_AF-A0A931SWZ6-F1
#
_entry.id   AF-A0A931SWZ6-F1
#
_cell.length_a   1.000
_cell.length_b   1.000
_cell.length_c   1.000
_cell.angle_alpha   90.00
_cell.angle_beta   90.00
_cell.angle_gamma   90.00
#
_symmetry.space_group_name_H-M   'P 1'
#
loop_
_entity.id
_entity.type
_entity.pdbx_description
1 polymer ?
#
loop_
_entity_poly.entity_id
_entity_poly.type
_entity_poly.pdbx_seq_one_letter_code
_entity_poly.pdbx_strand_id
1 'polypeptide(L)' 'MRRTVVVDDKLLEEAREALGTKGIRETIEAGLREAVRRRRVEELRHSLGHVELDLTPEELARLRDAG' A
#
# COMPACT_ATOMS: atom_id res chain seq x y z
N MET A 1 5.55 -17.16 -17.61
CA MET A 1 5.55 -18.49 -16.95
C MET A 1 4.13 -18.86 -16.58
N ARG A 2 3.68 -20.08 -16.88
CA ARG A 2 2.33 -20.56 -16.54
C ARG A 2 2.35 -21.22 -15.16
N ARG A 3 1.35 -20.91 -14.34
CA ARG A 3 1.13 -21.50 -13.02
C ARG A 3 -0.33 -21.93 -12.92
N THR A 4 -0.59 -23.03 -12.24
CA THR A 4 -1.95 -23.49 -11.92
C THR A 4 -2.21 -23.20 -10.46
N VAL A 5 -3.34 -22.54 -10.17
CA VAL A 5 -3.77 -22.18 -8.82
C VAL A 5 -5.26 -22.45 -8.70
N VAL A 6 -5.71 -22.84 -7.51
CA VAL A 6 -7.12 -22.97 -7.18
C VAL A 6 -7.55 -21.68 -6.50
N VAL A 7 -8.61 -21.06 -7.01
CA VAL A 7 -9.14 -19.78 -6.53
C VAL A 7 -10.65 -19.92 -6.41
N ASP A 8 -11.24 -19.30 -5.40
CA ASP A 8 -12.69 -19.21 -5.27
C ASP A 8 -13.27 -18.31 -6.37
N ASP A 9 -14.26 -18.81 -7.12
CA ASP A 9 -14.83 -18.09 -8.26
C ASP A 9 -15.59 -16.82 -7.84
N LYS A 10 -16.22 -16.81 -6.66
CA LYS A 10 -16.92 -15.62 -6.16
C LYS A 10 -15.92 -14.54 -5.80
N LEU A 11 -14.84 -14.91 -5.12
CA LEU A 11 -13.75 -13.97 -4.81
C LEU A 11 -13.12 -13.39 -6.07
N LEU A 12 -12.96 -14.21 -7.11
CA LEU A 12 -12.40 -13.78 -8.39
C LEU A 12 -13.33 -12.77 -9.10
N GLU A 13 -14.63 -12.99 -9.05
CA GLU A 13 -15.62 -12.07 -9.62
C GLU A 13 -15.69 -10.75 -8.83
N GLU A 14 -15.75 -10.80 -7.50
CA GLU A 14 -15.70 -9.61 -6.65
C GLU A 14 -14.43 -8.79 -6.91
N ALA A 15 -13.27 -9.46 -7.02
CA ALA A 15 -12.02 -8.80 -7.36
C ALA A 15 -12.05 -8.18 -8.76
N ARG A 16 -12.72 -8.84 -9.72
CA ARG A 16 -12.85 -8.34 -11.10
C ARG A 16 -13.68 -7.06 -11.14
N GLU A 17 -14.80 -7.03 -10.44
CA GLU A 17 -15.65 -5.84 -10.30
C GLU A 17 -14.91 -4.70 -9.58
N ALA A 18 -14.26 -5.01 -8.45
CA ALA A 18 -13.54 -4.02 -7.65
C ALA A 18 -12.33 -3.40 -8.38
N LEU A 19 -11.66 -4.18 -9.22
CA LEU A 19 -10.47 -3.75 -9.97
C LEU A 19 -10.80 -3.26 -11.39
N GLY A 20 -12.04 -3.42 -11.87
CA GLY A 20 -12.48 -3.02 -13.21
C GLY A 20 -11.81 -3.82 -14.34
N THR A 21 -11.35 -5.04 -14.05
CA THR A 21 -10.64 -5.90 -15.01
C THR A 21 -11.62 -6.79 -15.78
N LYS A 22 -11.17 -7.38 -16.89
CA LYS A 22 -12.04 -8.23 -17.74
C LYS A 22 -11.66 -9.70 -17.70
N GLY A 23 -10.39 -10.02 -17.49
CA GLY A 23 -9.87 -11.39 -17.53
C GLY A 23 -9.25 -11.86 -16.22
N ILE A 24 -9.30 -13.17 -15.98
CA ILE A 24 -8.77 -13.84 -14.77
C ILE A 24 -7.30 -13.44 -14.52
N ARG A 25 -6.47 -13.52 -15.57
CA ARG A 25 -5.05 -13.17 -15.47
C ARG A 25 -4.86 -11.71 -15.05
N GLU A 26 -5.62 -10.82 -15.67
CA GLU A 26 -5.55 -9.39 -15.40
C GLU A 26 -5.98 -9.08 -13.97
N THR A 27 -7.09 -9.68 -13.51
CA THR A 27 -7.57 -9.58 -12.12
C THR A 27 -6.52 -10.05 -11.12
N ILE A 28 -5.90 -11.21 -11.37
CA ILE A 28 -4.86 -11.75 -10.49
C ILE A 28 -3.63 -10.83 -10.47
N GLU A 29 -3.14 -10.38 -11.63
CA GLU A 29 -1.99 -9.48 -11.70
C GLU A 29 -2.27 -8.14 -11.01
N ALA A 30 -3.45 -7.56 -11.23
CA ALA A 30 -3.88 -6.32 -10.61
C ALA A 30 -4.02 -6.47 -9.08
N GLY A 31 -4.65 -7.55 -8.61
CA GLY A 31 -4.80 -7.85 -7.19
C GLY A 31 -3.46 -8.04 -6.48
N LEU A 32 -2.52 -8.77 -7.09
CA LEU A 32 -1.17 -8.93 -6.55
C LEU A 32 -0.41 -7.60 -6.48
N ARG A 33 -0.52 -6.76 -7.53
CA ARG A 33 0.10 -5.43 -7.54
C ARG A 33 -0.47 -4.54 -6.43
N GLU A 34 -1.78 -4.58 -6.22
CA GLU A 34 -2.44 -3.82 -5.17
C GLU A 34 -2.02 -4.29 -3.77
N ALA A 35 -1.89 -5.60 -3.53
CA ALA A 35 -1.40 -6.14 -2.27
C ALA A 35 0.03 -5.64 -1.95
N VAL A 36 0.92 -5.66 -2.94
CA VAL A 36 2.29 -5.11 -2.80
C VAL A 36 2.26 -3.61 -2.54
N ARG A 37 1.39 -2.87 -3.25
CA ARG A 37 1.24 -1.41 -3.06
C ARG A 37 0.78 -1.09 -1.63
N ARG A 38 -0.21 -1.80 -1.11
CA ARG A 38 -0.73 -1.63 0.26
C ARG A 38 0.36 -1.84 1.29
N ARG A 39 1.12 -2.93 1.18
CA ARG A 39 2.26 -3.20 2.07
C ARG A 39 3.29 -2.08 2.04
N ARG A 40 3.67 -1.58 0.85
CA ARG A 40 4.64 -0.47 0.74
C ARG A 40 4.12 0.81 1.40
N VAL A 41 2.83 1.10 1.26
CA VAL A 41 2.20 2.26 1.93
C VAL A 41 2.19 2.09 3.45
N GLU A 42 1.93 0.88 3.95
CA GLU A 42 2.02 0.56 5.38
C GLU A 42 3.45 0.70 5.91
N GLU A 43 4.45 0.19 5.19
CA GLU A 43 5.87 0.33 5.53
C GLU A 43 6.29 1.81 5.55
N LEU A 44 5.85 2.61 4.58
CA LEU A 44 6.07 4.05 4.56
C LEU A 44 5.36 4.77 5.71
N ARG A 45 4.14 4.37 6.06
CA ARG A 45 3.44 4.91 7.23
C ARG A 45 4.16 4.56 8.53
N HIS A 46 4.68 3.34 8.63
CA HIS A 46 5.46 2.91 9.78
C HIS A 46 6.79 3.68 9.88
N SER A 47 7.47 3.92 8.75
CA SER A 47 8.71 4.72 8.75
C SER A 47 8.44 6.20 9.02
N LEU A 48 7.33 6.76 8.54
CA LEU A 48 6.89 8.12 8.87
C LEU A 48 6.45 8.27 10.32
N GLY A 49 5.86 7.23 10.93
CA GLY A 49 5.58 7.16 12.36
C GLY A 49 6.83 7.02 13.24
N HIS A 50 7.98 6.69 12.63
CA HIS A 50 9.32 6.68 13.23
C HIS A 50 10.16 7.90 12.84
N VAL A 51 9.55 8.99 12.33
CA VAL A 51 10.20 10.28 12.50
C VAL A 51 10.06 10.63 13.98
N GLU A 52 10.96 10.06 14.80
CA GLU A 52 11.33 10.65 16.08
C GLU A 52 11.86 12.04 15.75
N LEU A 53 10.97 13.02 15.74
CA LEU A 53 11.39 14.40 15.95
C LEU A 53 11.85 14.45 17.40
N ASP A 54 13.08 13.99 17.64
CA ASP A 54 13.83 14.23 18.88
C ASP A 54 14.23 15.72 18.88
N LEU A 55 13.21 16.57 18.82
CA LEU A 55 13.33 18.01 18.87
C LEU A 55 12.89 18.40 20.27
N THR A 56 13.85 18.91 21.04
CA THR A 56 13.57 19.60 22.28
C THR A 56 12.67 20.81 22.02
N PRO A 57 11.86 21.25 22.99
CA PRO A 57 11.03 22.46 22.86
C PRO A 57 11.81 23.68 22.34
N GLU A 58 13.08 23.80 22.71
CA GLU A 58 13.99 24.86 22.29
C GLU A 58 14.39 24.78 20.81
N GLU A 59 14.53 23.58 20.25
CA GLU A 59 14.84 23.37 18.83
C GLU A 59 13.62 23.65 17.95
N LEU A 60 12.43 23.27 18.43
CA LEU A 60 11.18 23.57 17.77
C LEU A 60 10.87 25.08 17.72
N ALA A 61 11.21 25.81 18.79
CA ALA A 61 11.05 27.27 18.84
C ALA A 61 11.93 27.97 17.79
N ARG A 62 13.20 27.54 17.65
CA ARG A 62 14.13 28.12 16.67
C ARG A 62 13.68 27.93 15.23
N LEU A 63 13.07 26.79 14.90
CA LEU A 63 12.53 26.55 13.56
C LEU A 63 11.29 27.42 13.26
N ARG A 64 10.54 27.80 14.29
CA ARG A 64 9.35 28.67 14.16
C ARG A 64 9.71 30.14 13.98
N ASP A 65 10.80 30.59 14.60
CA ASP A 65 11.27 31.97 14.51
C ASP A 65 12.12 32.22 13.25
N ALA A 66 12.55 31.16 12.56
CA ALA A 66 13.34 31.23 11.32
C ALA A 66 12.49 31.21 10.03
N GLY A 67 11.16 31.15 10.14
CA GLY A 67 10.20 31.22 9.02
C GLY A 67 9.37 32.48 9.07
#